data_AF-D3FW44-F1
#
_entry.id   AF-D3FW44-F1
#
_cell.length_a   1.000
_cell.length_b   1.000
_cell.length_c   1.000
_cell.angle_alpha   90.00
_cell.angle_beta   90.00
_cell.angle_gamma   90.00
#
_symmetry.space_group_name_H-M   'P 1'
#
loop_
_entity.id
_entity.type
_entity.pdbx_description
1 polymer ?
#
loop_
_entity_poly.entity_id
_entity_poly.type
_entity_poly.pdbx_seq_one_letter_code
_entity_poly.pdbx_strand_id
1 'polypeptide(L)' 'MNEILTELDQLNLAVIAPFLVIQFILMLVALFDWFRIEKTNGPKWLWLIIIVFVNLIGPILYFVIGRRQD' A
#
# COMPACT_ATOMS: atom_id res chain seq x y z
N MET A 1 7.69 31.29 5.38
CA MET A 1 8.70 30.27 4.99
C MET A 1 9.30 29.61 6.23
N ASN A 2 9.86 30.38 7.18
CA ASN A 2 10.44 29.83 8.42
C ASN A 2 9.40 29.13 9.31
N GLU A 3 8.17 29.66 9.40
CA GLU A 3 7.09 29.04 10.18
C GLU A 3 6.73 27.63 9.67
N ILE A 4 6.67 27.42 8.34
CA ILE A 4 6.33 26.10 7.76
C ILE A 4 7.42 25.07 8.09
N LEU A 5 8.69 25.45 8.09
CA LEU A 5 9.79 24.54 8.45
C LEU A 5 9.73 24.17 9.93
N THR A 6 9.35 25.11 10.80
CA THR A 6 9.13 24.87 12.22
C THR A 6 7.95 23.92 12.48
N GLU A 7 6.88 24.01 11.69
CA GLU A 7 5.72 23.09 11.76
C GLU A 7 6.08 21.65 11.33
N LEU A 8 6.94 21.50 10.30
CA LEU A 8 7.44 20.20 9.87
C LEU A 8 8.40 19.56 10.89
N ASP A 9 9.19 20.37 11.60
CA ASP A 9 10.08 19.91 12.67
C ASP A 9 9.30 19.43 13.92
N GLN A 10 8.12 20.01 14.16
CA GLN A 10 7.20 19.58 15.23
C GLN A 10 6.45 18.28 14.88
N LEU A 11 6.27 17.99 13.59
CA LEU A 11 5.80 16.69 13.12
C LEU A 11 6.89 15.65 13.38
N ASN A 12 6.81 14.98 14.53
CA ASN A 12 7.75 13.92 14.88
C ASN A 12 7.66 12.76 13.87
N LEU A 13 8.51 12.82 12.84
CA LEU A 13 8.61 11.83 11.78
C LEU A 13 8.80 10.42 12.33
N ALA A 14 9.40 10.26 13.52
CA ALA A 14 9.58 8.96 14.16
C ALA A 14 8.26 8.25 14.49
N VAL A 15 7.16 8.98 14.69
CA VAL A 15 5.83 8.40 14.97
C VAL A 15 5.14 7.95 13.67
N ILE A 16 5.30 8.71 12.58
CA ILE A 16 4.62 8.47 11.30
C ILE A 16 5.41 7.48 10.43
N ALA A 17 6.74 7.53 10.49
CA ALA A 17 7.64 6.66 9.75
C ALA A 17 7.27 5.17 9.81
N PRO A 18 6.99 4.54 10.98
CA PRO A 18 6.64 3.13 11.02
C PRO A 18 5.37 2.80 10.24
N PHE A 19 4.35 3.68 10.28
CA PHE A 19 3.11 3.48 9.53
C PHE A 19 3.37 3.54 8.02
N LEU A 20 4.17 4.51 7.57
CA LEU A 20 4.57 4.62 6.17
C LEU A 20 5.39 3.40 5.73
N VAL A 21 6.35 2.94 6.54
CA VAL A 21 7.16 1.76 6.23
C VAL A 21 6.28 0.52 6.08
N ILE A 22 5.34 0.29 6.98
CA ILE A 22 4.39 -0.84 6.88
C ILE A 22 3.54 -0.71 5.62
N GLN A 23 3.02 0.47 5.33
CA GLN A 23 2.26 0.74 4.11
C GLN A 23 3.07 0.39 2.85
N PHE A 24 4.31 0.87 2.77
CA PHE A 24 5.18 0.64 1.62
C PHE A 24 5.54 -0.83 1.46
N ILE A 25 5.93 -1.50 2.55
CA ILE A 25 6.23 -2.94 2.52
C ILE A 25 5.01 -3.72 2.04
N LEU A 26 3.83 -3.46 2.61
CA LEU A 26 2.61 -4.18 2.26
C LEU A 26 2.24 -3.98 0.78
N MET A 27 2.33 -2.74 0.29
CA MET A 27 2.09 -2.42 -1.12
C MET A 27 3.08 -3.13 -2.04
N LEU A 28 4.38 -3.11 -1.74
CA LEU A 28 5.39 -3.76 -2.56
C LEU A 28 5.20 -5.27 -2.61
N VAL A 29 4.92 -5.90 -1.47
CA VAL A 29 4.64 -7.35 -1.41
C VAL A 29 3.37 -7.69 -2.19
N ALA A 30 2.32 -6.87 -2.09
CA ALA A 30 1.08 -7.06 -2.84
C ALA A 30 1.32 -6.95 -4.36
N LEU A 31 2.06 -5.94 -4.81
CA LEU A 31 2.40 -5.77 -6.22
C LEU A 31 3.25 -6.93 -6.75
N PHE A 32 4.22 -7.40 -5.96
CA PHE A 32 5.07 -8.53 -6.35
C PHE A 32 4.27 -9.82 -6.46
N ASP A 33 3.41 -10.13 -5.49
CA ASP A 33 2.54 -11.31 -5.53
C ASP A 33 1.54 -11.20 -6.69
N TRP A 34 0.89 -10.04 -6.88
CA TRP A 34 -0.02 -9.77 -7.98
C TRP A 34 0.62 -9.97 -9.35
N PHE A 35 1.86 -9.54 -9.52
CA PHE A 35 2.58 -9.72 -10.77
C PHE A 35 2.77 -11.21 -11.10
N ARG A 36 3.10 -12.02 -10.09
CA ARG A 36 3.41 -13.46 -10.22
C ARG A 36 2.18 -14.34 -10.40
N ILE A 37 1.03 -13.96 -9.83
CA ILE A 37 -0.17 -14.81 -9.87
C ILE A 37 -0.84 -14.73 -11.26
N GLU A 38 -1.30 -15.87 -11.78
CA GLU A 38 -1.93 -15.89 -13.11
C GLU A 38 -3.37 -15.37 -13.10
N LYS A 39 -4.10 -15.66 -12.02
CA LYS A 39 -5.52 -15.33 -11.87
C LYS A 39 -5.77 -14.67 -10.52
N THR A 40 -6.68 -13.72 -10.53
CA THR A 40 -7.20 -13.04 -9.35
C THR A 40 -8.71 -13.22 -9.29
N ASN A 41 -9.33 -12.91 -8.15
CA ASN A 41 -10.78 -12.79 -8.06
C ASN A 41 -11.24 -11.52 -8.79
N GLY A 42 -11.75 -11.68 -10.01
CA GLY A 42 -12.05 -10.58 -10.93
C GLY A 42 -10.87 -10.20 -11.85
N PRO A 43 -10.99 -9.13 -12.65
CA PRO A 43 -9.99 -8.75 -13.64
C PRO A 43 -8.63 -8.44 -13.00
N LYS A 44 -7.55 -9.02 -13.52
CA LYS A 44 -6.20 -8.83 -12.95
C LYS A 44 -5.79 -7.35 -12.87
N TRP A 45 -6.09 -6.55 -13.90
CA TRP A 45 -5.75 -5.12 -13.93
C TRP A 45 -6.48 -4.28 -12.88
N LEU A 46 -7.66 -4.69 -12.43
CA LEU A 46 -8.43 -3.97 -11.41
C LEU A 46 -7.66 -3.94 -10.09
N TRP A 47 -7.03 -5.06 -9.74
CA TRP A 47 -6.26 -5.18 -8.49
C TRP A 47 -5.02 -4.29 -8.47
N LEU A 48 -4.38 -4.05 -9.61
CA LEU A 48 -3.28 -3.08 -9.69
C LEU A 48 -3.74 -1.68 -9.26
N ILE A 49 -4.89 -1.23 -9.76
CA ILE A 49 -5.47 0.06 -9.40
C ILE A 49 -5.81 0.10 -7.92
N ILE A 50 -6.46 -0.95 -7.40
CA ILE A 50 -6.84 -1.02 -6.00
C ILE A 50 -5.60 -0.95 -5.09
N ILE A 51 -4.56 -1.73 -5.37
CA ILE A 51 -3.32 -1.77 -4.57
C ILE A 51 -2.64 -0.40 -4.53
N VAL A 52 -2.60 0.32 -5.65
CA VAL A 52 -1.86 1.59 -5.77
C VAL A 52 -2.66 2.78 -5.22
N PHE A 53 -3.97 2.85 -5.46
CA PHE A 53 -4.75 4.06 -5.20
C PHE A 53 -5.57 4.03 -3.89
N VAL A 54 -5.73 2.88 -3.25
CA VAL A 54 -6.59 2.73 -2.05
C VAL A 54 -5.77 2.64 -0.76
N ASN A 55 -4.54 3.18 -0.75
CA ASN A 55 -3.63 3.23 0.40
C ASN A 55 -3.52 1.89 1.12
N LEU A 56 -3.67 1.82 2.44
CA LEU A 56 -3.50 0.59 3.23
C LEU A 56 -4.56 -0.45 2.91
N ILE A 57 -5.77 0.00 2.56
CA ILE A 57 -6.90 -0.88 2.30
C ILE A 57 -6.70 -1.66 1.00
N GLY A 58 -6.09 -1.05 -0.02
CA GLY A 58 -5.87 -1.70 -1.32
C GLY A 58 -5.10 -3.03 -1.25
N PRO A 59 -3.85 -3.02 -0.74
CA PRO A 59 -3.06 -4.22 -0.50
C PRO A 59 -3.75 -5.24 0.42
N ILE A 60 -4.43 -4.78 1.48
CA ILE A 60 -5.18 -5.68 2.38
C ILE A 60 -6.29 -6.41 1.62
N LEU A 61 -7.11 -5.68 0.86
CA LEU A 61 -8.17 -6.27 0.05
C LEU A 61 -7.62 -7.23 -1.00
N TYR A 62 -6.47 -6.92 -1.60
CA TYR A 62 -5.81 -7.84 -2.51
C TYR A 62 -5.48 -9.17 -1.82
N PHE A 63 -4.85 -9.15 -0.65
CA PHE A 63 -4.50 -10.41 0.02
C PHE A 63 -5.70 -11.20 0.56
N VAL A 64 -6.72 -10.50 1.05
CA VAL A 64 -7.90 -11.14 1.66
C VAL A 64 -8.91 -11.62 0.61
N ILE A 65 -9.12 -10.83 -0.44
CA ILE A 65 -10.18 -11.05 -1.43
C ILE A 65 -9.60 -11.26 -2.83
N GLY A 66 -8.59 -10.48 -3.24
CA GLY A 66 -8.11 -10.48 -4.63
C GLY A 66 -7.26 -11.68 -5.04
N ARG A 67 -6.44 -12.18 -4.13
CA ARG A 67 -5.50 -13.29 -4.35
C ARG A 67 -6.27 -14.61 -4.37
N ARG A 68 -6.27 -15.29 -5.52
CA ARG A 68 -6.74 -16.68 -5.64
C ARG A 68 -5.69 -17.63 -5.04
N GLN A 69 -6.16 -18.72 -4.44
CA GLN A 69 -5.30 -19.73 -3.80
C GLN A 69 -5.35 -21.09 -4.50
N ASP A 70 -6.06 -21.16 -5.62
CA ASP A 70 -6.32 -22.36 -6.42
C ASP A 70 -5.37 -22.53 -7.61
#